data_AF-A0A8H5SMZ4-F1
#
_entry.id   AF-A0A8H5SMZ4-F1
#
_cell.length_a   1.000
_cell.length_b   1.000
_cell.length_c   1.000
_cell.angle_alpha   90.00
_cell.angle_beta   90.00
_cell.angle_gamma   90.00
#
_symmetry.space_group_name_H-M   'P 1'
#
loop_
_entity.id
_entity.type
_entity.pdbx_description
1 polymer ?
#
loop_
_entity_poly.entity_id
_entity_poly.type
_entity_poly.pdbx_seq_one_letter_code
_entity_poly.pdbx_strand_id
1 'polypeptide(L)'
;MKIDEIIDLLGSVPLPQNIAHTEETFNEITKVYHEMYAPALSSFFESRWYYLTDNGKMSFPSSQRLVDLMASFLRTLEAVKANDHTQMANSGILETRLVWELARAVYDVPATSTATDTKTLPRDGDAKETQNRVRVVEAL
;
A
#
# COMPACT_ATOMS: atom_id res chain seq x y z
N MET A 1 -8.44 16.76 -10.37
CA MET A 1 -9.27 16.06 -9.38
C MET A 1 -8.32 15.09 -8.71
N LYS A 2 -8.05 15.22 -7.42
CA LYS A 2 -7.03 14.41 -6.75
C LYS A 2 -7.49 12.97 -6.60
N ILE A 3 -6.56 12.01 -6.60
CA ILE A 3 -6.90 10.59 -6.41
C ILE A 3 -7.64 10.37 -5.08
N ASP A 4 -7.25 11.06 -4.00
CA ASP A 4 -7.99 11.00 -2.73
C ASP A 4 -9.46 11.42 -2.89
N GLU A 5 -9.75 12.45 -3.71
CA GLU A 5 -11.11 12.90 -4.00
C GLU A 5 -11.89 11.84 -4.78
N ILE A 6 -11.26 11.15 -5.75
CA ILE A 6 -11.88 10.06 -6.51
C ILE A 6 -12.23 8.89 -5.58
N ILE A 7 -11.30 8.55 -4.69
CA ILE A 7 -11.46 7.45 -3.73
C ILE A 7 -12.55 7.77 -2.71
N ASP A 8 -12.72 9.04 -2.34
CA ASP A 8 -13.80 9.49 -1.47
C ASP A 8 -15.18 9.38 -2.14
N LEU A 9 -15.26 9.53 -3.47
CA LEU A 9 -16.50 9.31 -4.22
C LEU A 9 -16.96 7.84 -4.23
N LEU A 10 -16.08 6.89 -3.92
CA LEU A 10 -16.43 5.46 -3.90
C LEU A 10 -17.31 5.09 -2.70
N GLY A 11 -17.42 5.96 -1.69
CA GLY A 11 -18.25 5.73 -0.50
C GLY A 11 -17.45 5.73 0.80
N SER A 12 -18.16 5.52 1.90
CA SER A 12 -17.56 5.56 3.25
C SER A 12 -16.73 4.31 3.52
N VAL A 13 -15.60 4.48 4.21
CA VAL A 13 -14.83 3.33 4.71
C VAL A 13 -15.55 2.67 5.88
N PRO A 14 -15.66 1.32 5.88
CA PRO A 14 -16.08 0.58 7.06
C PRO A 14 -15.20 0.94 8.25
N LEU A 15 -15.77 1.15 9.44
CA LEU A 15 -14.98 1.51 10.61
C LEU A 15 -13.82 0.52 10.83
N PRO A 16 -12.62 1.00 11.22
CA PRO A 16 -11.50 0.13 11.56
C PRO A 16 -11.95 -0.90 12.58
N GLN A 17 -11.73 -2.17 12.26
CA GLN A 17 -12.09 -3.25 13.16
C GLN A 17 -10.98 -3.37 14.21
N ASN A 18 -11.36 -3.55 15.49
CA ASN A 18 -10.37 -3.80 16.54
C ASN A 18 -9.74 -5.18 16.30
N ILE A 19 -8.51 -5.20 15.80
CA ILE A 19 -7.79 -6.41 15.43
C ILE A 19 -6.64 -6.59 16.42
N ALA A 20 -6.54 -7.76 17.03
CA ALA A 20 -5.37 -8.09 17.82
C ALA A 20 -4.17 -8.16 16.88
N HIS A 21 -3.17 -7.31 17.10
CA HIS A 21 -1.91 -7.35 16.37
C HIS A 21 -1.04 -8.49 16.89
N THR A 22 -1.37 -9.72 16.48
CA THR A 22 -0.56 -10.91 16.74
C THR A 22 0.54 -11.04 15.70
N GLU A 23 1.58 -11.81 16.01
CA GLU A 23 2.64 -12.14 15.06
C GLU A 23 2.09 -12.88 13.83
N GLU A 24 1.06 -13.71 14.02
CA GLU A 24 0.37 -14.42 12.94
C GLU A 24 -0.29 -13.45 11.95
N THR A 25 -1.05 -12.47 12.45
CA THR A 25 -1.66 -11.44 11.61
C THR A 25 -0.61 -10.62 10.86
N PHE A 26 0.52 -10.29 11.50
CA PHE A 26 1.60 -9.57 10.83
C PHE A 26 2.29 -10.40 9.72
N ASN A 27 2.48 -11.70 9.96
CA ASN A 27 3.03 -12.61 8.96
C ASN A 27 2.10 -12.76 7.74
N GLU A 28 0.79 -12.84 7.97
CA GLU A 28 -0.20 -12.89 6.91
C GLU A 28 -0.24 -11.60 6.09
N ILE A 29 -0.27 -10.44 6.76
CA ILE A 29 -0.18 -9.12 6.13
C ILE A 29 1.04 -9.02 5.22
N THR A 30 2.20 -9.41 5.75
CA THR A 30 3.47 -9.36 5.02
C THR A 30 3.42 -10.29 3.81
N LYS A 31 2.91 -11.51 3.98
CA LYS A 31 2.77 -12.48 2.89
C LYS A 31 1.86 -11.95 1.78
N VAL A 32 0.63 -11.53 2.11
CA VAL A 32 -0.34 -11.03 1.12
C VAL A 32 0.20 -9.79 0.41
N TYR A 33 0.86 -8.89 1.14
CA TYR A 33 1.53 -7.75 0.54
C TYR A 33 2.54 -8.16 -0.54
N HIS A 34 3.44 -9.10 -0.24
CA HIS A 34 4.48 -9.54 -1.18
C HIS A 34 3.94 -10.39 -2.34
N GLU A 35 2.86 -11.14 -2.13
CA GLU A 35 2.25 -11.98 -3.16
C GLU A 35 1.36 -11.20 -4.12
N MET A 36 0.58 -10.23 -3.61
CA MET A 36 -0.46 -9.55 -4.38
C MET A 36 -0.09 -8.10 -4.74
N TYR A 37 0.34 -7.31 -3.76
CA TYR A 37 0.42 -5.85 -3.92
C TYR A 37 1.81 -5.37 -4.36
N ALA A 38 2.89 -5.90 -3.80
CA ALA A 38 4.25 -5.50 -4.16
C ALA A 38 4.55 -5.71 -5.66
N PRO A 39 4.18 -6.84 -6.31
CA PRO A 39 4.39 -7.02 -7.74
C PRO A 39 3.59 -6.04 -8.59
N ALA A 40 2.32 -5.80 -8.22
CA ALA A 40 1.44 -4.89 -8.95
C ALA A 40 1.91 -3.43 -8.85
N LEU A 41 2.23 -2.96 -7.64
CA LEU A 41 2.79 -1.63 -7.40
C LEU A 41 4.16 -1.46 -8.08
N SER A 42 5.00 -2.49 -8.01
CA SER A 42 6.30 -2.48 -8.67
C SER A 42 6.17 -2.39 -10.18
N SER A 43 5.23 -3.11 -10.79
CA SER A 43 4.98 -3.04 -12.22
C SER A 43 4.34 -1.71 -12.63
N PHE A 44 3.38 -1.20 -11.86
CA PHE A 44 2.65 0.04 -12.20
C PHE A 44 3.55 1.28 -12.12
N PHE A 45 4.34 1.39 -11.05
CA PHE A 45 5.29 2.48 -10.88
C PHE A 45 6.66 2.19 -11.49
N GLU A 46 6.89 1.00 -12.05
CA GLU A 46 8.20 0.53 -12.52
C GLU A 46 9.32 0.74 -11.49
N SER A 47 9.05 0.39 -10.24
CA SER A 47 10.02 0.54 -9.14
C SER A 47 10.08 -0.69 -8.27
N ARG A 48 11.29 -1.22 -8.02
CA ARG A 48 11.46 -2.32 -7.07
C ARG A 48 11.43 -1.90 -5.61
N TRP A 49 11.22 -0.62 -5.31
CA TRP A 49 11.14 -0.11 -3.94
C TRP A 49 10.07 -0.83 -3.12
N TYR A 50 8.96 -1.24 -3.75
CA TYR A 50 7.86 -1.96 -3.10
C TYR A 50 8.24 -3.38 -2.64
N TYR A 51 9.35 -3.97 -3.09
CA TYR A 51 9.85 -5.25 -2.55
C TYR A 51 10.61 -5.02 -1.24
N LEU A 52 9.88 -4.66 -0.20
CA LEU A 52 10.41 -4.29 1.10
C LEU A 52 11.03 -5.49 1.82
N THR A 53 12.25 -5.31 2.32
CA THR A 53 12.92 -6.31 3.15
C THR A 53 13.54 -5.66 4.37
N ASP A 54 13.55 -6.37 5.49
CA ASP A 54 14.28 -6.04 6.71
C ASP A 54 15.18 -7.22 7.09
N ASN A 55 16.48 -6.98 7.24
CA ASN A 55 17.49 -8.01 7.49
C ASN A 55 17.40 -9.23 6.55
N GLY A 56 17.07 -8.99 5.27
CA GLY A 56 16.93 -10.02 4.25
C GLY A 56 15.63 -10.83 4.31
N LYS A 57 14.72 -10.50 5.23
CA LYS A 57 13.37 -11.07 5.29
C LYS A 57 12.36 -10.11 4.68
N MET A 58 11.33 -10.65 4.04
CA MET A 58 10.19 -9.86 3.58
C MET A 58 9.63 -9.05 4.74
N SER A 59 9.40 -7.76 4.50
CA SER A 59 8.82 -6.84 5.47
C SER A 59 7.63 -6.10 4.88
N PHE A 60 6.89 -5.42 5.76
CA PHE A 60 5.75 -4.58 5.42
C PHE A 60 6.06 -3.13 5.84
N PRO A 61 5.44 -2.09 5.22
CA PRO A 61 5.64 -0.71 5.65
C PRO A 61 5.43 -0.54 7.17
N SER A 62 6.33 0.18 7.82
CA SER A 62 6.34 0.36 9.29
C SER A 62 5.19 1.24 9.83
N SER A 63 4.30 1.72 8.95
CA SER A 63 3.16 2.56 9.31
C SER A 63 2.07 1.73 10.00
N GLN A 64 1.81 2.00 11.28
CA GLN A 64 0.73 1.34 12.03
C GLN A 64 -0.61 1.47 11.31
N ARG A 65 -0.87 2.63 10.71
CA ARG A 65 -2.09 2.87 9.93
C ARG A 65 -2.23 1.90 8.75
N LEU A 66 -1.14 1.57 8.05
CA LEU A 66 -1.16 0.60 6.95
C LEU A 66 -1.37 -0.82 7.47
N VAL A 67 -0.78 -1.17 8.62
CA VAL A 67 -1.00 -2.46 9.28
C VAL A 67 -2.47 -2.62 9.65
N ASP A 68 -3.07 -1.61 10.28
CA ASP A 68 -4.49 -1.63 10.68
C ASP A 68 -5.42 -1.74 9.47
N LEU A 69 -5.09 -1.02 8.38
CA LEU A 69 -5.87 -1.02 7.15
C LEU A 69 -5.82 -2.39 6.44
N MET A 70 -4.62 -2.96 6.31
CA MET A 70 -4.46 -4.30 5.72
C MET A 70 -5.14 -5.36 6.57
N ALA A 71 -4.97 -5.31 7.89
CA ALA A 71 -5.61 -6.25 8.80
C ALA A 71 -7.15 -6.19 8.68
N SER A 72 -7.71 -4.96 8.60
CA SER A 72 -9.15 -4.75 8.44
C SER A 72 -9.64 -5.26 7.09
N PHE A 73 -8.83 -5.11 6.04
CA PHE A 73 -9.13 -5.63 4.72
C PHE A 73 -9.19 -7.16 4.70
N LEU A 74 -8.18 -7.84 5.25
CA LEU A 74 -8.13 -9.30 5.33
C LEU A 74 -9.34 -9.85 6.09
N ARG A 75 -9.65 -9.29 7.25
CA ARG A 75 -10.82 -9.71 8.04
C ARG A 75 -12.15 -9.45 7.32
N THR A 76 -12.24 -8.34 6.58
CA THR A 76 -13.44 -8.05 5.77
C THR A 76 -13.59 -9.12 4.69
N LEU A 77 -12.51 -9.48 4.00
CA LEU A 77 -12.50 -10.54 2.98
C LEU A 77 -12.92 -11.90 3.53
N GLU A 78 -12.44 -12.29 4.71
CA GLU A 78 -12.83 -13.55 5.36
C GLU A 78 -14.34 -13.62 5.65
N ALA A 79 -14.96 -12.47 5.97
CA ALA A 79 -16.37 -12.39 6.30
C ALA A 79 -17.28 -12.31 5.06
N VAL A 80 -16.74 -11.98 3.87
CA VAL A 80 -17.53 -11.82 2.65
C VAL A 80 -18.15 -13.16 2.24
N LYS A 81 -19.48 -13.21 2.25
CA LYS A 81 -20.23 -14.35 1.71
C LYS A 81 -20.39 -14.21 0.20
N ALA A 82 -20.29 -15.32 -0.51
CA ALA A 82 -20.62 -15.36 -1.92
C ALA A 82 -22.05 -14.82 -2.16
N ASN A 83 -22.21 -13.96 -3.18
CA ASN A 83 -23.44 -13.26 -3.54
C ASN A 83 -23.91 -12.13 -2.60
N ASP A 84 -23.12 -11.73 -1.59
CA ASP A 84 -23.38 -10.48 -0.87
C ASP A 84 -22.77 -9.28 -1.61
N HIS A 85 -23.52 -8.74 -2.56
CA HIS A 85 -23.10 -7.61 -3.39
C HIS A 85 -22.72 -6.36 -2.59
N THR A 86 -23.30 -6.18 -1.39
CA THR A 86 -23.00 -5.03 -0.53
C THR A 86 -21.61 -5.19 0.09
N GLN A 87 -21.30 -6.38 0.59
CA GLN A 87 -19.98 -6.67 1.13
C GLN A 87 -18.89 -6.68 0.05
N MET A 88 -19.20 -7.18 -1.15
CA MET A 88 -18.28 -7.10 -2.30
C MET A 88 -17.98 -5.65 -2.72
N ALA A 89 -18.97 -4.77 -2.71
CA ALA A 89 -18.76 -3.35 -2.98
C ALA A 89 -17.87 -2.72 -1.90
N ASN A 90 -18.16 -3.00 -0.62
CA ASN A 90 -17.38 -2.50 0.50
C ASN A 90 -15.92 -2.99 0.48
N SER A 91 -15.69 -4.26 0.13
CA SER A 91 -14.33 -4.80 -0.01
C SER A 91 -13.56 -4.12 -1.15
N GLY A 92 -14.22 -3.81 -2.27
CA GLY A 92 -13.60 -3.07 -3.37
C GLY A 92 -13.23 -1.63 -3.00
N ILE A 93 -14.09 -0.93 -2.24
CA ILE A 93 -13.78 0.41 -1.72
C ILE A 93 -12.57 0.36 -0.79
N LEU A 94 -12.55 -0.62 0.11
CA LEU A 94 -11.47 -0.80 1.08
C LEU A 94 -10.15 -1.15 0.40
N GLU A 95 -10.18 -2.05 -0.59
CA GLU A 95 -9.00 -2.42 -1.37
C GLU A 95 -8.46 -1.23 -2.16
N THR A 96 -9.32 -0.44 -2.82
CA THR A 96 -8.87 0.73 -3.60
C THR A 96 -8.13 1.72 -2.71
N ARG A 97 -8.63 1.96 -1.49
CA ARG A 97 -7.96 2.79 -0.49
C ARG A 97 -6.65 2.19 -0.03
N LEU A 98 -6.63 0.89 0.28
CA LEU A 98 -5.44 0.18 0.68
C LEU A 98 -4.34 0.28 -0.38
N VAL A 99 -4.65 0.01 -1.64
CA VAL A 99 -3.70 0.11 -2.76
C VAL A 99 -3.11 1.51 -2.85
N TRP A 100 -3.96 2.54 -2.71
CA TRP A 100 -3.48 3.92 -2.76
C TRP A 100 -2.59 4.29 -1.57
N GLU A 101 -2.94 3.86 -0.37
CA GLU A 101 -2.09 4.08 0.81
C GLU A 101 -0.76 3.32 0.72
N LEU A 102 -0.76 2.10 0.17
CA LEU A 102 0.47 1.35 -0.09
C LEU A 102 1.36 2.05 -1.13
N ALA A 103 0.77 2.60 -2.19
CA ALA A 103 1.52 3.40 -3.18
C ALA A 103 2.21 4.60 -2.51
N ARG A 104 1.53 5.26 -1.57
CA ARG A 104 2.07 6.42 -0.85
C ARG A 104 3.02 6.06 0.29
N ALA A 105 3.19 4.79 0.65
CA ALA A 105 4.07 4.36 1.73
C ALA A 105 5.53 4.84 1.54
N VAL A 106 5.94 5.11 0.30
CA VAL A 106 7.26 5.67 -0.02
C VAL A 106 7.51 7.06 0.58
N TYR A 107 6.46 7.80 0.93
CA TYR A 107 6.59 9.08 1.60
C TYR A 107 6.97 8.95 3.08
N ASP A 108 6.78 7.79 3.70
CA ASP A 108 7.18 7.54 5.08
C ASP A 108 8.69 7.30 5.21
N VAL A 109 9.40 7.11 4.08
CA VAL A 109 10.87 7.00 4.07
C VAL A 109 11.45 8.37 4.44
N PRO A 110 12.24 8.46 5.53
CA PRO A 110 12.87 9.72 5.90
C PRO A 110 13.71 10.21 4.72
N ALA A 111 13.61 11.50 4.42
CA ALA A 111 14.34 12.11 3.32
C ALA A 111 15.84 11.99 3.56
N THR A 112 16.47 10.92 3.07
CA THR A 112 17.92 10.84 2.95
C THR A 112 18.30 11.87 1.92
N SER A 113 18.92 12.96 2.37
CA SER A 113 19.39 14.06 1.54
C SER A 113 20.57 13.59 0.68
N THR A 114 20.31 12.78 -0.34
CA THR A 114 21.26 12.60 -1.43
C THR A 114 20.83 13.56 -2.52
N ALA A 115 21.50 14.73 -2.55
CA ALA A 115 21.52 15.58 -3.72
C ALA A 115 21.92 14.68 -4.90
N THR A 116 20.94 14.35 -5.74
CA THR A 116 21.18 13.55 -6.93
C THR A 116 21.96 14.44 -7.87
N ASP A 117 23.25 14.14 -8.01
CA ASP A 117 24.07 14.71 -9.05
C ASP A 117 23.32 14.45 -10.37
N THR A 118 22.84 15.49 -11.04
CA THR A 118 21.84 15.40 -12.14
C THR A 118 22.35 14.67 -13.38
N LYS A 119 23.56 14.09 -13.30
CA LYS A 119 24.25 13.34 -14.36
C LYS A 119 24.12 11.83 -14.23
N THR A 120 23.61 11.29 -13.13
CA THR A 120 23.49 9.83 -12.94
C THR A 120 22.04 9.40 -12.81
N LEU A 121 21.65 8.34 -13.53
CA LEU A 121 20.33 7.73 -13.41
C LEU A 121 20.11 7.20 -11.97
N PRO A 122 18.89 7.35 -11.41
CA PRO A 122 18.54 6.73 -10.13
C PRO A 122 18.75 5.21 -10.16
N ARG A 123 19.07 4.63 -9.00
CA ARG A 123 19.19 3.18 -8.87
C ARG A 123 17.81 2.54 -8.92
N ASP A 124 17.76 1.27 -9.32
CA ASP A 124 16.56 0.45 -9.18
C ASP A 124 16.13 0.39 -7.70
N GLY A 125 14.85 0.66 -7.44
CA GLY A 125 14.29 0.77 -6.09
C GLY A 125 14.68 2.03 -5.31
N ASP A 126 15.21 3.07 -5.98
CA ASP A 126 15.47 4.35 -5.33
C ASP A 126 14.16 4.98 -4.80
N ALA A 127 14.14 5.29 -3.50
CA ALA A 127 12.95 5.82 -2.84
C ALA A 127 12.56 7.20 -3.37
N LYS A 128 13.52 8.05 -3.75
CA LYS A 128 13.26 9.40 -4.25
C LYS A 128 12.62 9.36 -5.63
N GLU A 129 13.15 8.51 -6.50
CA GLU A 129 12.56 8.28 -7.82
C GLU A 129 11.15 7.69 -7.71
N THR A 130 10.96 6.74 -6.80
CA THR A 130 9.63 6.15 -6.52
C THR A 130 8.65 7.21 -6.02
N GLN A 131 9.07 8.11 -5.11
CA GLN A 131 8.27 9.26 -4.69
C GLN A 131 7.89 10.14 -5.89
N ASN A 132 8.83 10.46 -6.77
CA ASN A 132 8.53 11.28 -7.95
C ASN A 132 7.50 10.61 -8.87
N ARG A 133 7.58 9.29 -9.06
CA ARG A 133 6.63 8.52 -9.88
C ARG A 133 5.23 8.51 -9.26
N VAL A 134 5.12 8.39 -7.95
CA VAL A 134 3.85 8.54 -7.23
C VAL A 134 3.28 9.95 -7.42
N ARG A 135 4.12 11.00 -7.32
CA ARG A 135 3.69 12.40 -7.55
C ARG A 135 3.13 12.65 -8.94
N VAL A 136 3.69 12.01 -9.97
CA VAL A 136 3.16 12.14 -11.33
C VAL A 136 1.72 11.66 -11.37
N VAL A 137 1.44 10.52 -10.74
CA VAL A 137 0.09 9.93 -10.66
C VAL A 137 -0.85 10.78 -9.82
N GLU A 138 -0.37 11.37 -8.72
CA GLU A 138 -1.12 12.33 -7.90
C GLU A 138 -1.51 13.62 -8.64
N ALA A 139 -0.76 13.99 -9.68
CA ALA A 139 -0.97 15.21 -10.45
C ALA A 139 -1.91 15.06 -11.65
N LEU A 140 -2.33 13.82 -11.98
CA LEU A 140 -3.32 13.52 -13.01
C LEU A 140 -4.74 13.77 -12.48
#